data_AF-A0A7S4SX78-F1
#
_entry.id   AF-A0A7S4SX78-F1
#
_cell.length_a   1.000
_cell.length_b   1.000
_cell.length_c   1.000
_cell.angle_alpha   90.00
_cell.angle_beta   90.00
_cell.angle_gamma   90.00
#
_symmetry.space_group_name_H-M   'P 1'
#
loop_
_entity.id
_entity.type
_entity.pdbx_description
1 polymer ?
#
loop_
_entity_poly.entity_id
_entity_poly.type
_entity_poly.pdbx_seq_one_letter_code
_entity_poly.pdbx_strand_id
1 'polypeptide(L)'
;LLPDFLSQLPACAEDRKVAADCTPSNLHMTPMPFDAKSTGFAYGDLCGPDLPYTNLPWMLRRVYGSSSSRLAFVVNLREPLHRMQSAWYHAMQIDFLSVCRDCKALSFVEALTATLDRFEQTPRKYDDWLWHSMPSLQLPWWHSEFDARQLYILGTRAYGRSGFGPLCEALEPALGVDWACNMIREPRHSNTHHHRSLAEEPISAALELQFNRTFGPDTRRLVDELASLQSQGATLLGYQGAAGSVRDVDAWLRQAW
;
A
#
# COMPACT_ATOMS: atom_id res chain seq x y z
N LEU A 1 -2.87 -27.39 -12.83
CA LEU A 1 -2.47 -26.22 -12.02
C LEU A 1 -3.67 -25.36 -11.61
N LEU A 2 -4.34 -24.66 -12.53
CA LEU A 2 -5.50 -23.81 -12.18
C LEU A 2 -6.77 -24.57 -11.70
N PRO A 3 -7.18 -25.66 -12.37
CA PRO A 3 -8.31 -26.48 -11.90
C PRO A 3 -8.06 -27.07 -10.51
N ASP A 4 -6.82 -27.49 -10.25
CA ASP A 4 -6.44 -28.13 -8.99
C ASP A 4 -6.45 -27.15 -7.82
N PHE A 5 -6.04 -25.89 -8.00
CA PHE A 5 -6.04 -24.90 -6.92
C PHE A 5 -7.46 -24.53 -6.49
N LEU A 6 -8.36 -24.24 -7.44
CA LEU A 6 -9.75 -23.92 -7.10
C LEU A 6 -10.48 -25.09 -6.45
N SER A 7 -10.14 -26.33 -6.83
CA SER A 7 -10.68 -27.53 -6.17
C SER A 7 -10.19 -27.75 -4.73
N GLN A 8 -9.10 -27.08 -4.33
CA GLN A 8 -8.59 -27.11 -2.95
C GLN A 8 -9.23 -26.04 -2.06
N LEU A 9 -9.94 -25.07 -2.65
CA LEU A 9 -10.70 -24.11 -1.88
C LEU A 9 -11.97 -24.78 -1.35
N PRO A 10 -12.34 -24.57 -0.07
CA PRO A 10 -13.56 -25.12 0.48
C PRO A 10 -14.77 -24.64 -0.34
N ALA A 11 -15.75 -25.52 -0.55
CA ALA A 11 -17.00 -25.12 -1.18
C ALA A 11 -17.63 -23.99 -0.37
N CYS A 12 -17.74 -22.80 -0.96
CA CYS A 12 -18.47 -21.70 -0.35
C CYS A 12 -19.95 -22.11 -0.24
N ALA A 13 -20.58 -21.89 0.91
CA ALA A 13 -22.03 -21.93 1.00
C ALA A 13 -22.61 -20.98 -0.06
N GLU A 14 -23.65 -21.42 -0.77
CA GLU A 14 -24.19 -20.75 -1.98
C GLU A 14 -24.56 -19.27 -1.76
N ASP A 15 -24.73 -18.85 -0.51
CA ASP A 15 -25.16 -17.50 -0.14
C ASP A 15 -24.04 -16.46 0.04
N ARG A 16 -22.75 -16.85 0.00
CA ARG A 16 -21.64 -15.89 0.21
C ARG A 16 -21.03 -15.40 -1.10
N LYS A 17 -21.32 -14.15 -1.45
CA LYS A 17 -20.63 -13.43 -2.53
C LYS A 17 -19.41 -12.72 -1.97
N VAL A 18 -18.21 -13.08 -2.43
CA VAL A 18 -16.98 -12.33 -2.14
C VAL A 18 -17.05 -11.02 -2.93
N ALA A 19 -17.07 -9.89 -2.23
CA ALA A 19 -17.13 -8.58 -2.86
C ALA A 19 -15.75 -8.02 -3.21
N ALA A 20 -14.75 -8.25 -2.35
CA ALA A 20 -13.37 -7.81 -2.54
C ALA A 20 -12.42 -8.59 -1.63
N ASP A 21 -11.14 -8.59 -1.98
CA ASP A 21 -10.04 -8.93 -1.07
C ASP A 21 -9.43 -7.63 -0.55
N CYS A 22 -9.56 -7.40 0.76
CA CYS A 22 -9.07 -6.22 1.45
C CYS A 22 -7.77 -6.49 2.22
N THR A 23 -7.03 -7.54 1.87
CA THR A 23 -5.77 -7.90 2.52
C THR A 23 -4.79 -6.71 2.42
N PRO A 24 -4.41 -6.08 3.55
CA PRO A 24 -3.57 -4.88 3.55
C PRO A 24 -2.19 -5.11 2.92
N SER A 25 -1.79 -6.37 2.80
CA SER A 25 -0.47 -6.78 2.33
C SER A 25 -0.34 -6.89 0.82
N ASN A 26 -1.45 -6.91 0.07
CA ASN A 26 -1.43 -7.25 -1.35
C ASN A 26 -0.43 -6.38 -2.14
N LEU A 27 -0.45 -5.06 -1.96
CA LEU A 27 0.40 -4.14 -2.72
C LEU A 27 1.90 -4.50 -2.62
N HIS A 28 2.37 -4.86 -1.43
CA HIS A 28 3.79 -5.11 -1.18
C HIS A 28 4.23 -6.56 -1.42
N MET A 29 3.30 -7.45 -1.78
CA MET A 29 3.60 -8.82 -2.23
C MET A 29 4.18 -8.82 -3.65
N THR A 30 5.28 -8.07 -3.83
CA THR A 30 5.99 -7.87 -5.08
C THR A 30 7.49 -8.11 -4.88
N PRO A 31 8.24 -8.47 -5.94
CA PRO A 31 9.67 -8.72 -5.79
C PRO A 31 10.42 -7.48 -5.29
N MET A 32 11.29 -7.68 -4.30
CA MET A 32 12.24 -6.66 -3.88
C MET A 32 13.36 -6.47 -4.92
N PRO A 33 14.13 -5.37 -4.87
CA PRO A 33 15.35 -5.22 -5.66
C PRO A 33 16.31 -6.42 -5.50
N PHE A 34 17.04 -6.78 -6.55
CA PHE A 34 17.84 -8.02 -6.60
C PHE A 34 18.89 -8.15 -5.48
N ASP A 35 19.44 -7.03 -5.01
CA ASP A 35 20.45 -6.95 -3.95
C ASP A 35 19.86 -6.68 -2.56
N ALA A 36 18.53 -6.61 -2.44
CA ALA A 36 17.85 -6.33 -1.18
C ALA A 36 17.83 -7.55 -0.26
N LYS A 37 17.88 -7.29 1.05
CA LYS A 37 17.52 -8.27 2.08
C LYS A 37 16.26 -7.79 2.80
N SER A 38 15.23 -8.63 2.84
CA SER A 38 14.09 -8.43 3.72
C SER A 38 14.46 -8.82 5.15
N THR A 39 13.89 -8.12 6.12
CA THR A 39 13.71 -8.65 7.48
C THR A 39 12.21 -8.77 7.78
N GLY A 40 11.87 -9.52 8.84
CA GLY A 40 10.51 -9.62 9.34
C GLY A 40 9.53 -10.30 8.37
N PHE A 41 8.36 -9.68 8.20
CA PHE A 41 7.26 -10.20 7.38
C PHE A 41 6.94 -9.31 6.19
N ALA A 42 7.94 -8.98 5.38
CA ALA A 42 7.75 -8.13 4.21
C ALA A 42 6.73 -8.68 3.18
N TYR A 43 6.28 -9.92 3.33
CA TYR A 43 5.24 -10.57 2.52
C TYR A 43 4.03 -11.07 3.34
N GLY A 44 3.91 -10.64 4.60
CA GLY A 44 2.90 -11.08 5.56
C GLY A 44 3.24 -12.39 6.28
N ASP A 45 2.48 -12.72 7.33
CA ASP A 45 2.67 -13.91 8.18
C ASP A 45 2.54 -15.25 7.42
N LEU A 46 1.90 -15.22 6.24
CA LEU A 46 1.63 -16.40 5.42
C LEU A 46 2.85 -16.87 4.62
N CYS A 47 3.84 -16.00 4.45
CA CYS A 47 5.06 -16.29 3.73
C CYS A 47 6.19 -16.40 4.74
N GLY A 48 6.65 -17.62 5.03
CA GLY A 48 7.81 -17.85 5.88
C GLY A 48 9.04 -17.05 5.38
N PRO A 49 10.05 -16.84 6.25
CA PRO A 49 11.22 -16.00 5.95
C PRO A 49 12.04 -16.46 4.73
N ASP A 50 11.83 -17.70 4.28
CA ASP A 50 12.58 -18.34 3.21
C ASP A 50 11.89 -18.31 1.84
N LEU A 51 10.72 -17.67 1.67
CA LEU A 51 10.10 -17.51 0.35
C LEU A 51 10.76 -16.33 -0.37
N PRO A 52 11.73 -16.60 -1.27
CA PRO A 52 12.66 -15.56 -1.68
C PRO A 52 12.04 -14.57 -2.68
N TYR A 53 10.87 -14.88 -3.25
CA TYR A 53 10.22 -14.04 -4.25
C TYR A 53 8.70 -14.28 -4.24
N THR A 54 7.94 -13.31 -3.74
CA THR A 54 6.49 -13.25 -3.94
C THR A 54 6.18 -12.22 -5.02
N ASN A 55 5.41 -12.62 -6.04
CA ASN A 55 4.90 -11.72 -7.08
C ASN A 55 3.40 -11.94 -7.25
N LEU A 56 2.62 -11.34 -6.35
CA LEU A 56 1.17 -11.43 -6.35
C LEU A 56 0.55 -10.93 -7.66
N PRO A 57 0.96 -9.79 -8.27
CA PRO A 57 0.41 -9.36 -9.55
C PRO A 57 0.47 -10.43 -10.64
N TRP A 58 1.65 -11.04 -10.81
CA TRP A 58 1.86 -12.12 -11.77
C TRP A 58 1.04 -13.37 -11.44
N MET A 59 0.96 -13.73 -10.15
CA MET A 59 0.15 -14.87 -9.70
C MET A 59 -1.32 -14.65 -10.02
N LEU A 60 -1.87 -13.47 -9.70
CA LEU A 60 -3.25 -13.11 -10.00
C LEU A 60 -3.51 -13.13 -11.51
N ARG A 61 -2.61 -12.55 -12.31
CA ARG A 61 -2.73 -12.58 -13.78
C ARG A 61 -2.83 -14.01 -14.30
N ARG A 62 -1.99 -14.92 -13.79
CA ARG A 62 -2.03 -16.35 -14.16
C ARG A 62 -3.30 -17.04 -13.69
N VAL A 63 -3.74 -16.80 -12.46
CA VAL A 63 -4.93 -17.43 -11.87
C VAL A 63 -6.20 -17.00 -12.60
N TYR A 64 -6.37 -15.70 -12.87
CA TYR A 64 -7.57 -15.20 -13.53
C TYR A 64 -7.53 -15.36 -15.06
N GLY A 65 -6.35 -15.55 -15.67
CA GLY A 65 -6.19 -15.81 -17.10
C GLY A 65 -6.88 -14.74 -17.95
N SER A 66 -7.77 -15.15 -18.85
CA SER A 66 -8.53 -14.20 -19.69
C SER A 66 -9.50 -13.30 -18.92
N SER A 67 -9.85 -13.64 -17.68
CA SER A 67 -10.74 -12.84 -16.83
C SER A 67 -9.98 -11.78 -16.02
N SER A 68 -8.65 -11.72 -16.12
CA SER A 68 -7.83 -10.77 -15.34
C SER A 68 -8.15 -9.31 -15.63
N SER A 69 -8.66 -8.99 -16.83
CA SER A 69 -9.09 -7.65 -17.23
C SER A 69 -10.33 -7.14 -16.48
N ARG A 70 -11.03 -8.03 -15.77
CA ARG A 70 -12.23 -7.71 -14.97
C ARG A 70 -11.89 -7.32 -13.53
N LEU A 71 -10.62 -7.43 -13.14
CA LEU A 71 -10.19 -7.05 -11.80
C LEU A 71 -10.09 -5.54 -11.68
N ALA A 72 -10.45 -5.00 -10.51
CA ALA A 72 -10.15 -3.63 -10.13
C ALA A 72 -9.30 -3.66 -8.87
N PHE A 73 -8.26 -2.83 -8.83
CA PHE A 73 -7.33 -2.73 -7.72
C PHE A 73 -7.42 -1.36 -7.10
N VAL A 74 -7.70 -1.33 -5.79
CA VAL A 74 -7.76 -0.10 -5.02
C VAL A 74 -6.47 0.05 -4.22
N VAL A 75 -5.74 1.13 -4.46
CA VAL A 75 -4.46 1.42 -3.80
C VAL A 75 -4.60 2.66 -2.93
N ASN A 76 -4.62 2.47 -1.61
CA ASN A 76 -4.63 3.57 -0.66
C ASN A 76 -3.19 3.96 -0.25
N LEU A 77 -2.75 5.12 -0.70
CA LEU A 77 -1.43 5.69 -0.39
C LEU A 77 -1.48 6.48 0.91
N ARG A 78 -0.45 6.33 1.74
CA ARG A 78 -0.28 7.08 2.98
C ARG A 78 1.11 7.70 3.00
N GLU A 79 1.24 8.90 3.56
CA GLU A 79 2.56 9.52 3.72
C GLU A 79 3.49 8.57 4.52
N PRO A 80 4.68 8.23 3.99
CA PRO A 80 5.56 7.21 4.56
C PRO A 80 5.87 7.37 6.05
N LEU A 81 6.20 8.58 6.52
CA LEU A 81 6.57 8.81 7.93
C LEU A 81 5.36 8.59 8.87
N HIS A 82 4.20 9.15 8.52
CA HIS A 82 2.96 8.95 9.27
C HIS A 82 2.50 7.47 9.25
N ARG A 83 2.73 6.77 8.13
CA ARG A 83 2.46 5.34 8.02
C ARG A 83 3.35 4.55 8.98
N MET A 84 4.66 4.81 8.97
CA MET A 84 5.62 4.13 9.84
C MET A 84 5.32 4.39 11.31
N GLN A 85 5.05 5.64 11.69
CA GLN A 85 4.64 5.97 13.07
C GLN A 85 3.40 5.17 13.49
N SER A 86 2.36 5.17 12.66
CA SER A 86 1.13 4.42 12.94
C SER A 86 1.36 2.92 13.02
N ALA A 87 2.24 2.34 12.20
CA ALA A 87 2.61 0.93 12.26
C ALA A 87 3.32 0.60 13.59
N TRP A 88 4.26 1.44 14.03
CA TRP A 88 4.97 1.26 15.30
C TRP A 88 4.03 1.27 16.51
N TYR A 89 3.12 2.25 16.60
CA TYR A 89 2.15 2.31 17.69
C TYR A 89 1.17 1.12 17.67
N HIS A 90 0.74 0.68 16.48
CA HIS A 90 -0.08 -0.52 16.36
C HIS A 90 0.68 -1.75 16.85
N ALA A 91 1.92 -1.94 16.38
CA ALA A 91 2.76 -3.07 16.79
C ALA A 91 3.02 -3.06 18.31
N MET A 92 3.32 -1.90 18.90
CA MET A 92 3.53 -1.76 20.34
C MET A 92 2.32 -2.25 21.16
N GLN A 93 1.09 -2.00 20.71
CA GLN A 93 -0.14 -2.40 21.42
C GLN A 93 -0.34 -3.92 21.47
N ILE A 94 0.32 -4.65 20.58
CA ILE A 94 0.27 -6.11 20.47
C ILE A 94 1.62 -6.74 20.77
N ASP A 95 2.47 -6.07 21.57
CA ASP A 95 3.83 -6.49 21.94
C ASP A 95 4.70 -6.90 20.73
N PHE A 96 4.53 -6.19 19.62
CA PHE A 96 5.24 -6.41 18.37
C PHE A 96 5.09 -7.83 17.83
N LEU A 97 3.96 -8.50 18.11
CA LEU A 97 3.70 -9.86 17.62
C LEU A 97 3.33 -9.89 16.13
N SER A 98 2.76 -8.79 15.61
CA SER A 98 2.45 -8.59 14.19
C SER A 98 2.57 -7.11 13.77
N VAL A 99 2.19 -6.78 12.53
CA VAL A 99 2.29 -5.46 11.86
C VAL A 99 3.72 -5.01 11.53
N CYS A 100 4.59 -4.94 12.54
CA CYS A 100 6.02 -4.78 12.33
C CYS A 100 6.83 -5.44 13.47
N ARG A 101 7.59 -6.49 13.17
CA ARG A 101 8.43 -7.14 14.19
C ARG A 101 9.77 -6.44 14.34
N ASP A 102 10.31 -5.95 13.22
CA ASP A 102 11.64 -5.32 13.18
C ASP A 102 11.64 -3.88 13.71
N CYS A 103 10.45 -3.33 13.98
CA CYS A 103 10.26 -2.00 14.55
C CYS A 103 10.25 -1.99 16.08
N LYS A 104 10.48 -3.14 16.75
CA LYS A 104 10.52 -3.22 18.23
C LYS A 104 11.64 -2.35 18.80
N ALA A 105 11.27 -1.31 19.53
CA ALA A 105 12.17 -0.37 20.20
C ALA A 105 11.46 0.31 21.38
N LEU A 106 12.17 1.11 22.19
CA LEU A 106 11.55 1.85 23.31
C LEU A 106 10.77 3.09 22.84
N SER A 107 11.05 3.60 21.65
CA SER A 107 10.34 4.74 21.05
C SER A 107 10.28 4.62 19.52
N PHE A 108 9.36 5.37 18.90
CA PHE A 108 9.29 5.47 17.45
C PHE A 108 10.58 6.04 16.85
N VAL A 109 11.17 7.05 17.50
CA VAL A 109 12.43 7.68 17.08
C VAL A 109 13.57 6.66 17.00
N GLU A 110 13.71 5.82 18.03
CA GLU A 110 14.72 4.76 18.08
C GLU A 110 14.49 3.71 16.98
N ALA A 111 13.24 3.25 16.81
CA ALA A 111 12.89 2.30 15.75
C ALA A 111 13.17 2.85 14.34
N LEU A 112 12.79 4.11 14.09
CA LEU A 112 13.00 4.79 12.81
C LEU A 112 14.49 4.94 12.51
N THR A 113 15.28 5.38 13.50
CA THR A 113 16.73 5.54 13.35
C THR A 113 17.39 4.22 12.98
N ALA A 114 17.09 3.15 13.75
CA ALA A 114 17.65 1.83 13.49
C ALA A 114 17.26 1.27 12.11
N THR A 115 16.04 1.57 11.64
CA THR A 115 15.56 1.17 10.31
C THR A 115 16.32 1.90 9.19
N LEU A 116 16.49 3.22 9.31
CA LEU A 116 17.23 4.01 8.31
C LEU A 116 18.71 3.62 8.27
N ASP A 117 19.33 3.39 9.44
CA ASP A 117 20.72 2.93 9.52
C ASP A 117 20.91 1.55 8.88
N ARG A 118 19.93 0.65 9.04
CA ARG A 118 19.94 -0.66 8.35
C ARG A 118 19.75 -0.52 6.85
N PHE A 119 18.88 0.38 6.41
CA PHE A 119 18.64 0.63 4.98
C PHE A 119 19.88 1.18 4.27
N GLU A 120 20.70 1.98 4.96
CA GLU A 120 21.95 2.53 4.42
C GLU A 120 23.10 1.49 4.34
N GLN A 121 22.94 0.28 4.89
CA GLN A 121 23.93 -0.79 4.80
C GLN A 121 24.05 -1.36 3.36
N THR A 122 25.16 -2.05 3.08
CA THR A 122 25.36 -2.81 1.84
C THR A 122 25.55 -4.29 2.17
N PRO A 123 24.67 -5.21 1.72
CA PRO A 123 23.44 -4.95 0.97
C PRO A 123 22.39 -4.19 1.79
N ARG A 124 21.49 -3.47 1.10
CA ARG A 124 20.41 -2.72 1.76
C ARG A 124 19.44 -3.68 2.45
N LYS A 125 19.01 -3.31 3.65
CA LYS A 125 17.98 -4.04 4.39
C LYS A 125 16.66 -3.29 4.34
N TYR A 126 15.62 -4.01 3.94
CA TYR A 126 14.25 -3.54 3.87
C TYR A 126 13.47 -4.17 5.01
N ASP A 127 13.40 -3.45 6.12
CA ASP A 127 12.51 -3.84 7.21
C ASP A 127 11.05 -3.84 6.74
N ASP A 128 10.22 -4.71 7.31
CA ASP A 128 8.82 -4.91 6.88
C ASP A 128 8.04 -3.59 6.69
N TRP A 129 8.03 -2.76 7.71
CA TRP A 129 7.34 -1.48 7.72
C TRP A 129 7.98 -0.44 6.79
N LEU A 130 9.29 -0.53 6.50
CA LEU A 130 9.95 0.31 5.53
C LEU A 130 9.51 -0.08 4.12
N TRP A 131 9.55 -1.39 3.80
CA TRP A 131 9.12 -1.92 2.51
C TRP A 131 7.67 -1.53 2.22
N HIS A 132 6.76 -1.74 3.18
CA HIS A 132 5.36 -1.38 3.01
C HIS A 132 5.11 0.14 2.85
N SER A 133 6.09 0.98 3.18
CA SER A 133 6.05 2.44 2.98
C SER A 133 6.65 2.90 1.64
N MET A 134 7.10 1.98 0.77
CA MET A 134 7.74 2.29 -0.52
C MET A 134 6.88 1.86 -1.73
N PRO A 135 5.69 2.45 -1.92
CA PRO A 135 4.82 2.09 -3.05
C PRO A 135 5.46 2.37 -4.41
N SER A 136 6.47 3.26 -4.49
CA SER A 136 7.21 3.53 -5.73
C SER A 136 7.94 2.30 -6.29
N LEU A 137 8.27 1.34 -5.42
CA LEU A 137 8.94 0.09 -5.77
C LEU A 137 7.94 -1.03 -6.09
N GLN A 138 6.68 -0.86 -5.72
CA GLN A 138 5.65 -1.89 -5.75
C GLN A 138 4.70 -1.69 -6.93
N LEU A 139 4.23 -0.46 -7.15
CA LEU A 139 3.30 -0.12 -8.24
C LEU A 139 3.80 -0.54 -9.64
N PRO A 140 5.08 -0.40 -10.00
CA PRO A 140 5.56 -0.85 -11.30
C PRO A 140 5.31 -2.33 -11.57
N TRP A 141 5.34 -3.20 -10.55
CA TRP A 141 5.02 -4.62 -10.70
C TRP A 141 3.54 -4.84 -11.00
N TRP A 142 2.66 -4.11 -10.34
CA TRP A 142 1.22 -4.15 -10.62
C TRP A 142 0.92 -3.64 -12.04
N HIS A 143 1.54 -2.53 -12.43
CA HIS A 143 1.41 -1.97 -13.78
C HIS A 143 1.96 -2.88 -14.88
N SER A 144 3.01 -3.66 -14.58
CA SER A 144 3.57 -4.59 -15.56
C SER A 144 2.65 -5.77 -15.90
N GLU A 145 1.68 -6.09 -15.03
CA GLU A 145 0.79 -7.25 -15.17
C GLU A 145 -0.67 -6.87 -15.50
N PHE A 146 -1.06 -5.63 -15.22
CA PHE A 146 -2.44 -5.12 -15.37
C PHE A 146 -2.49 -3.77 -16.06
N ASP A 147 -3.57 -3.55 -16.82
CA ASP A 147 -3.79 -2.26 -17.47
C ASP A 147 -3.99 -1.17 -16.41
N ALA A 148 -3.42 0.02 -16.65
CA ALA A 148 -3.52 1.15 -15.73
C ALA A 148 -4.98 1.50 -15.37
N ARG A 149 -5.93 1.29 -16.29
CA ARG A 149 -7.37 1.50 -16.07
C ARG A 149 -7.99 0.62 -14.97
N GLN A 150 -7.30 -0.45 -14.58
CA GLN A 150 -7.71 -1.31 -13.48
C GLN A 150 -7.27 -0.75 -12.11
N LEU A 151 -6.46 0.31 -12.07
CA LEU A 151 -5.91 0.90 -10.84
C LEU A 151 -6.71 2.13 -10.41
N TYR A 152 -7.21 2.08 -9.17
CA TYR A 152 -7.91 3.15 -8.47
C TYR A 152 -7.08 3.57 -7.27
N ILE A 153 -6.41 4.71 -7.37
CA ILE A 153 -5.43 5.17 -6.40
C ILE A 153 -5.99 6.36 -5.64
N LEU A 154 -5.89 6.33 -4.31
CA LEU A 154 -6.32 7.41 -3.43
C LEU A 154 -5.33 7.64 -2.32
N GLY A 155 -5.26 8.88 -1.83
CA GLY A 155 -4.53 9.18 -0.61
C GLY A 155 -5.39 8.97 0.65
N THR A 156 -4.77 8.50 1.73
CA THR A 156 -5.43 8.19 3.01
C THR A 156 -6.11 9.41 3.61
N ARG A 157 -5.53 10.60 3.47
CA ARG A 157 -6.14 11.84 3.98
C ARG A 157 -7.36 12.25 3.18
N ALA A 158 -7.34 12.07 1.86
CA ALA A 158 -8.50 12.28 1.01
C ALA A 158 -9.62 11.29 1.38
N TYR A 159 -9.29 10.01 1.57
CA TYR A 159 -10.23 9.00 2.05
C TYR A 159 -10.84 9.37 3.41
N GLY A 160 -10.03 9.80 4.37
CA GLY A 160 -10.50 10.18 5.71
C GLY A 160 -11.41 11.41 5.71
N ARG A 161 -11.26 12.33 4.74
CA ARG A 161 -12.09 13.55 4.63
C ARG A 161 -13.38 13.33 3.85
N SER A 162 -13.30 12.61 2.74
CA SER A 162 -14.41 12.44 1.80
C SER A 162 -15.17 11.12 2.00
N GLY A 163 -14.65 10.22 2.83
CA GLY A 163 -15.22 8.90 3.08
C GLY A 163 -15.12 7.97 1.87
N PHE A 164 -15.92 6.90 1.90
CA PHE A 164 -15.96 5.87 0.85
C PHE A 164 -16.71 6.31 -0.41
N GLY A 165 -17.57 7.34 -0.33
CA GLY A 165 -18.46 7.77 -1.41
C GLY A 165 -17.77 7.95 -2.78
N PRO A 166 -16.75 8.83 -2.90
CA PRO A 166 -16.08 9.05 -4.18
C PRO A 166 -15.39 7.81 -4.76
N LEU A 167 -14.85 6.94 -3.90
CA LEU A 167 -14.27 5.67 -4.34
C LEU A 167 -15.37 4.72 -4.84
N CYS A 168 -16.48 4.64 -4.13
CA CYS A 168 -17.63 3.84 -4.51
C CYS A 168 -18.17 4.26 -5.88
N GLU A 169 -18.41 5.56 -6.08
CA GLU A 169 -18.90 6.12 -7.35
C GLU A 169 -17.94 5.83 -8.53
N ALA A 170 -16.63 5.84 -8.28
CA ALA A 170 -15.64 5.51 -9.30
C ALA A 170 -15.60 4.01 -9.64
N LEU A 171 -15.91 3.13 -8.68
CA LEU A 171 -15.85 1.68 -8.83
C LEU A 171 -17.13 1.05 -9.39
N GLU A 172 -18.31 1.62 -9.11
CA GLU A 172 -19.60 1.13 -9.63
C GLU A 172 -19.58 0.85 -11.15
N PRO A 173 -19.19 1.80 -12.03
CA PRO A 173 -19.17 1.55 -13.47
C PRO A 173 -18.12 0.51 -13.88
N ALA A 174 -17.02 0.42 -13.14
CA ALA A 174 -15.91 -0.48 -13.44
C ALA A 174 -16.26 -1.94 -13.13
N LEU A 175 -17.02 -2.14 -12.06
CA LEU A 175 -17.41 -3.46 -11.57
C LEU A 175 -18.80 -3.88 -12.08
N GLY A 176 -19.57 -2.95 -12.65
CA GLY A 176 -20.93 -3.22 -13.14
C GLY A 176 -21.88 -3.57 -11.99
N VAL A 177 -21.74 -2.87 -10.87
CA VAL A 177 -22.47 -3.10 -9.61
C VAL A 177 -23.19 -1.84 -9.18
N ASP A 178 -24.36 -2.02 -8.58
CA ASP A 178 -25.11 -0.95 -7.90
C ASP A 178 -24.88 -1.11 -6.40
N TRP A 179 -23.96 -0.31 -5.84
CA TRP A 179 -23.55 -0.40 -4.44
C TRP A 179 -24.36 0.54 -3.53
N ALA A 180 -25.27 1.33 -4.10
CA ALA A 180 -25.98 2.38 -3.39
C ALA A 180 -25.00 3.24 -2.56
N CYS A 181 -24.00 3.82 -3.23
CA CYS A 181 -22.90 4.57 -2.61
C CYS A 181 -23.32 5.67 -1.62
N ASN A 182 -24.56 6.16 -1.75
CA ASN A 182 -25.16 7.15 -0.85
C ASN A 182 -25.52 6.62 0.55
N MET A 183 -25.54 5.29 0.76
CA MET A 183 -25.90 4.66 2.04
C MET A 183 -24.72 4.45 2.99
N ILE A 184 -23.48 4.44 2.48
CA ILE A 184 -22.27 4.25 3.30
C ILE A 184 -21.66 5.62 3.59
N ARG A 185 -22.24 6.33 4.56
CA ARG A 185 -21.79 7.69 4.92
C ARG A 185 -20.72 7.72 6.01
N GLU A 186 -20.77 6.77 6.93
CA GLU A 186 -19.80 6.72 8.04
C GLU A 186 -19.20 5.32 8.21
N PRO A 187 -17.88 5.23 8.44
CA PRO A 187 -17.25 3.96 8.75
C PRO A 187 -17.79 3.42 10.08
N ARG A 188 -18.27 2.18 10.08
CA ARG A 188 -18.73 1.49 11.32
C ARG A 188 -17.62 1.33 12.36
N HIS A 189 -16.37 1.31 11.88
CA HIS A 189 -15.17 1.24 12.69
C HIS A 189 -14.16 2.25 12.16
N SER A 190 -13.76 3.17 13.03
CA SER A 190 -12.55 3.97 12.82
C SER A 190 -11.41 3.30 13.59
N ASN A 191 -10.16 3.47 13.14
CA ASN A 191 -9.01 3.11 13.95
C ASN A 191 -9.07 3.93 15.25
N THR A 192 -9.49 3.30 16.34
CA THR A 192 -9.77 3.95 17.63
C THR A 192 -8.56 4.02 18.55
N HIS A 193 -7.42 3.48 18.11
CA HIS A 193 -6.22 3.43 18.90
C HIS A 193 -5.57 4.81 18.97
N HIS A 194 -5.49 5.36 20.18
CA HIS A 194 -4.77 6.60 20.42
C HIS A 194 -3.27 6.37 20.21
N HIS A 195 -2.68 7.16 19.33
CA HIS A 195 -1.24 7.27 19.14
C HIS A 195 -0.87 8.75 19.10
N ARG A 196 0.34 9.08 19.55
CA ARG A 196 0.83 10.46 19.45
C ARG A 196 0.96 10.82 17.97
N SER A 197 0.64 12.06 17.64
CA SER A 197 0.95 12.65 16.34
C SER A 197 2.45 12.95 16.25
N LEU A 198 2.98 13.11 15.03
CA LEU A 198 4.35 13.63 14.84
C LEU A 198 4.55 15.03 15.43
N ALA A 199 3.48 15.81 15.64
CA ALA A 199 3.56 17.09 16.33
C ALA A 199 3.77 16.93 17.85
N GLU A 200 3.22 15.88 18.44
CA GLU A 200 3.36 15.54 19.87
C GLU A 200 4.64 14.72 20.16
N GLU A 201 5.19 14.05 19.15
CA GLU A 201 6.45 13.31 19.20
C GLU A 201 7.34 13.73 18.01
N PRO A 202 7.88 14.97 18.02
CA PRO A 202 8.70 15.45 16.91
C PRO A 202 10.02 14.68 16.80
N ILE A 203 10.39 14.34 15.58
CA ILE A 203 11.72 13.81 15.27
C ILE A 203 12.75 14.95 15.21
N SER A 204 14.03 14.64 15.44
CA SER A 204 15.09 15.65 15.31
C SER A 204 15.27 16.07 13.85
N ALA A 205 15.73 17.30 13.61
CA ALA A 205 16.02 17.80 12.26
C ALA A 205 17.06 16.92 11.52
N ALA A 206 18.00 16.31 12.26
CA ALA A 206 18.97 15.39 11.68
C ALA A 206 18.31 14.10 11.18
N LEU A 207 17.39 13.53 11.96
CA LEU A 207 16.65 12.33 11.58
C LEU A 207 15.66 12.62 10.44
N GLU A 208 15.00 13.78 10.45
CA GLU A 208 14.16 14.23 9.33
C GLU A 208 14.97 14.36 8.03
N LEU A 209 16.17 14.93 8.11
CA LEU A 209 17.06 15.02 6.94
C LEU A 209 17.48 13.63 6.44
N GLN A 210 17.78 12.68 7.33
CA GLN A 210 18.09 11.29 6.96
C GLN A 210 16.89 10.61 6.29
N PHE A 211 15.70 10.78 6.86
CA PHE A 211 14.46 10.28 6.29
C PHE A 211 14.23 10.84 4.87
N ASN A 212 14.37 12.16 4.70
CA ASN A 212 14.19 12.83 3.41
C ASN A 212 15.24 12.42 2.38
N ARG A 213 16.49 12.13 2.78
CA ARG A 213 17.49 11.55 1.87
C ARG A 213 17.09 10.16 1.39
N THR A 214 16.46 9.37 2.27
CA THR A 214 15.99 8.01 1.97
C THR A 214 14.74 8.01 1.09
N PHE A 215 13.69 8.72 1.52
CA PHE A 215 12.37 8.71 0.86
C PHE A 215 12.19 9.78 -0.21
N GLY A 216 13.04 10.81 -0.27
CA GLY A 216 12.96 11.85 -1.29
C GLY A 216 13.06 11.29 -2.73
N PRO A 217 14.07 10.45 -3.06
CA PRO A 217 14.14 9.77 -4.34
C PRO A 217 12.96 8.82 -4.61
N ASP A 218 12.50 8.10 -3.59
CA ASP A 218 11.35 7.18 -3.67
C ASP A 218 10.05 7.94 -3.99
N THR A 219 9.82 9.05 -3.30
CA THR A 219 8.67 9.95 -3.52
C THR A 219 8.67 10.50 -4.95
N ARG A 220 9.81 10.96 -5.47
CA ARG A 220 9.89 11.44 -6.86
C ARG A 220 9.54 10.34 -7.85
N ARG A 221 10.08 9.13 -7.65
CA ARG A 221 9.75 7.96 -8.47
C ARG A 221 8.25 7.64 -8.40
N LEU A 222 7.65 7.72 -7.22
CA LEU A 222 6.21 7.51 -7.05
C LEU A 222 5.40 8.53 -7.83
N VAL A 223 5.77 9.81 -7.79
CA VAL A 223 5.09 10.86 -8.59
C VAL A 223 5.20 10.56 -10.08
N ASP A 224 6.38 10.20 -10.57
CA ASP A 224 6.59 9.87 -11.99
C ASP A 224 5.75 8.65 -12.41
N GLU A 225 5.72 7.60 -11.57
CA GLU A 225 4.92 6.39 -11.80
C GLU A 225 3.42 6.71 -11.82
N LEU A 226 2.94 7.50 -10.87
CA LEU A 226 1.52 7.92 -10.80
C LEU A 226 1.12 8.77 -12.00
N ALA A 227 1.99 9.67 -12.46
CA ALA A 227 1.76 10.45 -13.66
C ALA A 227 1.69 9.56 -14.91
N SER A 228 2.62 8.60 -15.04
CA SER A 228 2.61 7.59 -16.11
C SER A 228 1.33 6.77 -16.11
N LEU A 229 0.95 6.19 -14.96
CA LEU A 229 -0.27 5.41 -14.78
C LEU A 229 -1.53 6.22 -15.13
N GLN A 230 -1.62 7.45 -14.63
CA GLN A 230 -2.77 8.32 -14.89
C GLN A 230 -2.88 8.66 -16.38
N SER A 231 -1.76 8.91 -17.07
CA SER A 231 -1.76 9.16 -18.53
C SER A 231 -2.25 7.95 -19.34
N GLN A 232 -2.15 6.75 -18.77
CA GLN A 232 -2.61 5.47 -19.35
C GLN A 232 -4.03 5.08 -18.89
N GLY A 233 -4.68 5.92 -18.09
CA GLY A 233 -6.08 5.78 -17.69
C GLY A 233 -6.30 5.25 -16.28
N ALA A 234 -5.26 5.18 -15.43
CA ALA A 234 -5.48 4.96 -14.00
C ALA A 234 -6.31 6.09 -13.38
N THR A 235 -7.15 5.75 -12.41
CA THR A 235 -7.96 6.72 -11.69
C THR A 235 -7.22 7.19 -10.44
N LEU A 236 -6.78 8.44 -10.42
CA LEU A 236 -6.32 9.11 -9.20
C LEU A 236 -7.50 9.85 -8.57
N LEU A 237 -8.04 9.35 -7.46
CA LEU A 237 -9.27 9.91 -6.87
C LEU A 237 -9.06 11.34 -6.38
N GLY A 238 -9.99 12.22 -6.77
CA GLY A 238 -9.92 13.66 -6.48
C GLY A 238 -8.87 14.43 -7.27
N TYR A 239 -8.17 13.79 -8.22
CA TYR A 239 -7.21 14.47 -9.10
C TYR A 239 -7.94 15.31 -10.16
N GLN A 240 -7.55 16.58 -10.27
CA GLN A 240 -8.13 17.55 -11.21
C GLN A 240 -7.07 18.17 -12.15
N GLY A 241 -5.82 17.68 -12.10
CA GLY A 241 -4.71 18.19 -12.90
C GLY A 241 -4.72 17.67 -14.34
N ALA A 242 -3.75 18.13 -15.14
CA ALA A 242 -3.60 17.66 -16.52
C ALA A 242 -3.14 16.21 -16.59
N ALA A 243 -3.58 15.47 -17.61
CA ALA A 243 -3.20 14.07 -17.75
C ALA A 243 -1.67 13.91 -17.91
N GLY A 244 -1.06 13.01 -17.13
CA GLY A 244 0.39 12.79 -17.11
C GLY A 244 1.22 13.93 -16.51
N SER A 245 0.62 14.92 -15.87
CA SER A 245 1.33 16.07 -15.30
C SER A 245 2.04 15.69 -13.99
N VAL A 246 3.34 15.43 -14.05
CA VAL A 246 4.21 15.16 -12.88
C VAL A 246 4.03 16.23 -11.78
N ARG A 247 3.98 17.50 -12.17
CA ARG A 247 3.83 18.62 -11.23
C ARG A 247 2.49 18.58 -10.50
N ASP A 248 1.39 18.38 -11.25
CA ASP A 248 0.07 18.40 -10.65
C ASP A 248 -0.17 17.12 -9.83
N VAL A 249 0.44 15.98 -10.21
CA VAL A 249 0.44 14.74 -9.44
C VAL A 249 1.23 14.88 -8.12
N ASP A 250 2.39 15.54 -8.11
CA ASP A 250 3.11 15.83 -6.85
C ASP A 250 2.26 16.71 -5.92
N ALA A 251 1.62 17.74 -6.48
CA ALA A 251 0.72 18.60 -5.71
C ALA A 251 -0.48 17.82 -5.14
N TRP A 252 -1.10 16.95 -5.95
CA TRP A 252 -2.17 16.06 -5.50
C TRP A 252 -1.70 15.11 -4.41
N LEU A 253 -0.56 14.43 -4.59
CA LEU A 253 -0.03 13.46 -3.64
C LEU A 253 0.22 14.12 -2.28
N ARG A 254 0.86 15.29 -2.26
CA ARG A 254 1.12 16.07 -1.04
C ARG A 254 -0.13 16.49 -0.28
N GLN A 255 -1.23 16.70 -0.98
CA GLN A 255 -2.51 17.07 -0.38
C GLN A 255 -3.30 15.84 0.09
N ALA A 256 -3.19 14.74 -0.66
CA ALA A 256 -4.02 13.55 -0.50
C ALA A 256 -3.47 12.55 0.53
N TRP A 257 -2.15 12.51 0.75
CA TRP A 257 -1.53 11.55 1.67
C TRP A 257 -1.40 12.03 3.12
#